data_AF-A0A1Q7ZDL3-F1
#
_entry.id   AF-A0A1Q7ZDL3-F1
#
_cell.length_a   1.000
_cell.length_b   1.000
_cell.length_c   1.000
_cell.angle_alpha   90.00
_cell.angle_beta   90.00
_cell.angle_gamma   90.00
#
_symmetry.space_group_name_H-M   'P 1'
#
loop_
_entity.id
_entity.type
_entity.pdbx_description
1 polymer ?
#
loop_
_entity_poly.entity_id
_entity_poly.type
_entity_poly.pdbx_seq_one_letter_code
_entity_poly.pdbx_strand_id
1 'polypeptide(L)'
;MNLPSPPVRAGDELRLEIADLAFGGRGVARTSGFVVFVKGALPGEVARVRVRRVRPGYAEGECLEVLVSSRDRVAPPCRHFGECGGCDLQHLSRRAQAEAKRLQVKALLQRVAGLEDPPVRAAEPAGEETQYRFRMDFDWGTGPGGRPSLGLHHADRAAEILPIETCLLMPEPVNQIRTLFARRAAESGLSPWDARRRKGLMRRLGIQMARATGEILITLETGRGDPPALQELARAAARAFPRIVGVVRREFDRGDRLAGVSILYGRDHLFENVEGDRFKIPAGAFFQPNATAWAQLREVVAREMETGPGDSVLELYCGVGFFTLPLARRSRQIVALDCSREAVVAARDNAARGGVANARFLCRDAADALPALLEENRFDVVLVDPPRTGLPPAATLALARAAVPRLLYVSCDPATLARDSKVLSRGGRWCLRSVVTLDLFPQTHHVECVARLERRDN
;
A
#
# COMPACT_ATOMS: atom_id res chain seq x y z
N MET A 1 22.48 29.75 -14.49
CA MET A 1 21.87 30.78 -13.61
C MET A 1 22.24 30.45 -12.19
N ASN A 2 23.00 31.32 -11.51
CA ASN A 2 23.28 31.17 -10.07
C ASN A 2 21.95 31.31 -9.33
N LEU A 3 21.51 30.24 -8.67
CA LEU A 3 20.38 30.33 -7.75
C LEU A 3 20.78 31.33 -6.64
N PRO A 4 19.92 32.30 -6.28
CA PRO A 4 20.19 33.18 -5.16
C PRO A 4 20.47 32.35 -3.90
N SER A 5 21.37 32.84 -3.05
CA SER A 5 21.66 32.20 -1.77
C SER A 5 20.34 31.99 -1.00
N PRO A 6 20.13 30.80 -0.41
CA PRO A 6 18.88 30.52 0.29
C PRO A 6 18.71 31.51 1.46
N PRO A 7 17.49 32.03 1.70
CA PRO A 7 17.24 33.05 2.73
C PRO A 7 17.27 32.49 4.16
N VAL A 8 17.62 31.22 4.32
CA VAL A 8 17.64 30.48 5.59
C VAL A 8 18.87 29.58 5.65
N ARG A 9 19.33 29.28 6.86
CA ARG A 9 20.46 28.40 7.17
C ARG A 9 20.02 27.25 8.05
N ALA A 10 20.75 26.14 7.99
CA ALA A 10 20.53 25.03 8.92
C ALA A 10 20.80 25.51 10.36
N GLY A 11 19.89 25.18 11.28
CA GLY A 11 19.92 25.66 12.66
C GLY A 11 19.01 26.86 12.93
N ASP A 12 18.60 27.62 11.91
CA ASP A 12 17.71 28.77 12.09
C ASP A 12 16.37 28.34 12.73
N GLU A 13 15.87 29.16 13.64
CA GLU A 13 14.53 29.05 14.20
C GLU A 13 13.63 30.14 13.63
N LEU A 14 12.53 29.73 13.01
CA LEU A 14 11.64 30.62 12.27
C LEU A 14 10.22 30.47 12.83
N ARG A 15 9.50 31.59 12.94
CA ARG A 15 8.05 31.57 13.13
C ARG A 15 7.40 31.50 11.75
N LEU A 16 6.79 30.37 11.41
CA LEU A 16 6.22 30.12 10.08
C LEU A 16 4.72 29.84 10.17
N GLU A 17 3.97 30.45 9.26
CA GLU A 17 2.59 30.07 8.97
C GLU A 17 2.57 28.92 7.97
N ILE A 18 1.77 27.90 8.25
CA ILE A 18 1.68 26.68 7.47
C ILE A 18 0.45 26.79 6.56
N ALA A 19 0.68 26.87 5.26
CA ALA A 19 -0.37 27.12 4.27
C ALA A 19 -0.98 25.85 3.69
N ASP A 20 -0.18 24.78 3.55
CA ASP A 20 -0.58 23.57 2.83
C ASP A 20 0.11 22.31 3.39
N LEU A 21 -0.25 21.13 2.90
CA LEU A 21 0.29 19.83 3.30
C LEU A 21 0.85 19.08 2.08
N ALA A 22 2.16 18.89 2.05
CA ALA A 22 2.83 18.12 1.01
C ALA A 22 2.59 16.61 1.16
N PHE A 23 2.83 15.89 0.06
CA PHE A 23 2.89 14.43 0.07
C PHE A 23 3.90 13.94 1.13
N GLY A 24 3.51 12.93 1.90
CA GLY A 24 4.26 12.47 3.08
C GLY A 24 3.98 13.26 4.38
N GLY A 25 2.89 14.03 4.42
CA GLY A 25 2.37 14.64 5.66
C GLY A 25 3.20 15.80 6.22
N ARG A 26 4.03 16.46 5.39
CA ARG A 26 4.83 17.61 5.82
C ARG A 26 4.10 18.91 5.51
N GLY A 27 3.96 19.79 6.51
CA GLY A 27 3.43 21.14 6.31
C GLY A 27 4.28 21.94 5.32
N VAL A 28 3.67 22.85 4.59
CA VAL A 28 4.32 23.72 3.61
C VAL A 28 4.19 25.16 4.06
N ALA A 29 5.32 25.80 4.32
CA ALA A 29 5.42 27.22 4.59
C ALA A 29 6.24 27.92 3.49
N ARG A 30 6.09 29.24 3.39
CA ARG A 30 6.93 30.08 2.56
C ARG A 30 7.50 31.23 3.37
N THR A 31 8.79 31.48 3.24
CA THR A 31 9.47 32.65 3.81
C THR A 31 10.26 33.33 2.70
N SER A 32 9.98 34.62 2.44
CA SER A 32 10.57 35.36 1.32
C SER A 32 10.51 34.62 -0.02
N GLY A 33 9.38 33.97 -0.30
CA GLY A 33 9.16 33.16 -1.51
C GLY A 33 9.79 31.76 -1.48
N PHE A 34 10.67 31.46 -0.52
CA PHE A 34 11.38 30.19 -0.38
C PHE A 34 10.54 29.16 0.38
N VAL A 35 10.45 27.93 -0.15
CA VAL A 35 9.61 26.86 0.40
C VAL A 35 10.31 26.16 1.57
N VAL A 36 9.58 25.95 2.66
CA VAL A 36 10.03 25.17 3.81
C VAL A 36 9.03 24.04 4.07
N PHE A 37 9.48 22.80 3.97
CA PHE A 37 8.71 21.61 4.36
C PHE A 37 8.91 21.35 5.85
N VAL A 38 7.83 21.29 6.63
CA VAL A 38 7.86 21.25 8.08
C VAL A 38 7.28 19.92 8.58
N LYS A 39 8.11 19.06 9.15
CA LYS A 39 7.66 17.82 9.81
C LYS A 39 6.87 18.18 11.09
N GLY A 40 5.70 17.58 11.26
CA GLY A 40 4.86 17.72 12.46
C GLY A 40 3.94 18.94 12.50
N ALA A 41 3.87 19.73 11.42
CA ALA A 41 3.04 20.93 11.31
C ALA A 41 1.92 20.74 10.27
N LEU A 42 0.76 21.33 10.52
CA LEU A 42 -0.47 21.19 9.74
C LEU A 42 -0.93 22.52 9.13
N PRO A 43 -1.72 22.50 8.03
CA PRO A 43 -2.32 23.71 7.48
C PRO A 43 -3.15 24.50 8.50
N GLY A 44 -3.03 25.83 8.45
CA GLY A 44 -3.69 26.75 9.37
C GLY A 44 -2.94 26.98 10.69
N GLU A 45 -1.76 26.38 10.85
CA GLU A 45 -0.93 26.57 12.05
C GLU A 45 0.07 27.70 11.91
N VAL A 46 0.46 28.24 13.07
CA VAL A 46 1.71 28.98 13.21
C VAL A 46 2.63 28.16 14.10
N ALA A 47 3.83 27.85 13.61
CA ALA A 47 4.78 27.02 14.31
C ALA A 47 6.14 27.70 14.47
N ARG A 48 6.81 27.41 15.59
CA ARG A 48 8.25 27.64 15.73
C ARG A 48 8.97 26.45 15.10
N VAL A 49 9.70 26.71 14.02
CA VAL A 49 10.29 25.69 13.16
C VAL A 49 11.81 25.80 13.19
N ARG A 50 12.50 24.69 13.42
CA ARG A 50 13.96 24.62 13.25
C ARG A 50 14.29 24.09 11.87
N VAL A 51 15.09 24.84 11.11
CA VAL A 51 15.60 24.40 9.81
C VAL A 51 16.64 23.30 10.04
N ARG A 52 16.38 22.10 9.50
CA ARG A 52 17.28 20.93 9.62
C ARG A 52 18.22 20.83 8.43
N ARG A 53 17.72 21.05 7.22
CA ARG A 53 18.50 20.94 5.98
C ARG A 53 18.05 21.98 4.98
N VAL A 54 19.02 22.60 4.30
CA VAL A 54 18.76 23.52 3.18
C VAL A 54 19.20 22.85 1.89
N ARG A 55 18.38 22.95 0.85
CA ARG A 55 18.63 22.39 -0.47
C ARG A 55 18.41 23.45 -1.55
N PRO A 56 18.85 23.20 -2.80
CA PRO A 56 18.50 24.06 -3.92
C PRO A 56 16.96 24.17 -4.06
N GLY A 57 16.43 25.37 -3.83
CA GLY A 57 15.01 25.70 -4.01
C GLY A 57 14.07 25.43 -2.83
N TYR A 58 14.51 24.74 -1.77
CA TYR A 58 13.69 24.52 -0.56
C TYR A 58 14.51 24.19 0.69
N ALA A 59 13.88 24.26 1.86
CA ALA A 59 14.42 23.73 3.12
C ALA A 59 13.49 22.67 3.72
N GLU A 60 14.08 21.82 4.56
CA GLU A 60 13.41 20.86 5.42
C GLU A 60 13.58 21.35 6.86
N GLY A 61 12.47 21.48 7.58
CA GLY A 61 12.42 21.89 8.97
C GLY A 61 11.56 20.96 9.81
N GLU A 62 11.66 21.15 11.12
CA GLU A 62 10.91 20.40 12.11
C GLU A 62 10.18 21.37 13.03
N CYS A 63 8.90 21.09 13.28
CA CYS A 63 8.09 21.84 14.23
C CYS A 63 8.62 21.59 15.65
N LEU A 64 9.17 22.62 16.30
CA LEU A 64 9.53 22.56 17.72
C LEU A 64 8.31 22.78 18.61
N GLU A 65 7.44 23.70 18.20
CA GLU A 65 6.29 24.13 18.99
C GLU A 65 5.20 24.68 18.05
N VAL A 66 3.95 24.27 18.32
CA VAL A 66 2.77 24.83 17.66
C VAL A 66 2.30 26.03 18.48
N LEU A 67 2.47 27.24 17.93
CA LEU A 67 2.11 28.50 18.58
C LEU A 67 0.63 28.84 18.39
N VAL A 68 0.07 28.48 17.23
CA VAL A 68 -1.36 28.55 16.93
C VAL A 68 -1.74 27.22 16.31
N SER A 69 -2.66 26.50 16.95
CA SER A 69 -3.05 25.14 16.54
C SER A 69 -4.20 25.16 15.52
N SER A 70 -4.14 24.23 14.58
CA SER A 70 -5.23 23.98 13.64
C SER A 70 -6.41 23.34 14.37
N ARG A 71 -7.64 23.70 13.98
CA ARG A 71 -8.87 23.05 14.47
C ARG A 71 -8.91 21.55 14.19
N ASP A 72 -8.14 21.10 13.20
CA ASP A 72 -8.08 19.71 12.76
C ASP A 72 -6.93 18.95 13.43
N ARG A 73 -6.14 19.58 14.31
CA ARG A 73 -5.10 18.88 15.07
C ARG A 73 -5.71 17.99 16.13
N VAL A 74 -5.21 16.75 16.22
CA VAL A 74 -5.51 15.81 17.29
C VAL A 74 -4.21 15.29 17.92
N ALA A 75 -4.30 14.75 19.14
CA ALA A 75 -3.17 14.10 19.78
C ALA A 75 -2.93 12.72 19.15
N PRO A 76 -1.72 12.41 18.65
CA PRO A 76 -1.41 11.08 18.13
C PRO A 76 -1.58 10.00 19.21
N PRO A 77 -2.39 8.96 18.99
CA PRO A 77 -2.61 7.92 20.00
C PRO A 77 -1.42 6.95 20.10
N CYS A 78 -0.60 6.81 19.06
CA CYS A 78 0.55 5.91 19.09
C CYS A 78 1.77 6.60 19.72
N ARG A 79 2.28 6.02 20.82
CA ARG A 79 3.54 6.45 21.45
C ARG A 79 4.78 6.42 20.55
N HIS A 80 4.72 5.66 19.44
CA HIS A 80 5.81 5.57 18.46
C HIS A 80 5.68 6.59 17.30
N PHE A 81 4.63 7.42 17.31
CA PHE A 81 4.40 8.42 16.27
C PHE A 81 5.53 9.45 16.24
N GLY A 82 5.96 9.86 15.03
CA GLY A 82 7.08 10.78 14.82
C GLY A 82 8.44 10.08 14.63
N GLU A 83 8.65 8.94 15.29
CA GLU A 83 9.84 8.08 15.13
C GLU A 83 9.60 6.91 14.18
N CYS A 84 8.46 6.23 14.30
CA CYS A 84 8.08 5.14 13.41
C CYS A 84 7.70 5.65 12.02
N GLY A 85 8.28 5.08 10.97
CA GLY A 85 7.95 5.42 9.57
C GLY A 85 6.60 4.89 9.07
N GLY A 86 5.80 4.24 9.93
CA GLY A 86 4.55 3.61 9.54
C GLY A 86 3.33 4.54 9.49
N CYS A 87 3.36 5.67 10.21
CA CYS A 87 2.26 6.64 10.26
C CYS A 87 2.82 8.05 10.29
N ASP A 88 2.24 8.95 9.50
CA ASP A 88 2.66 10.36 9.40
C ASP A 88 1.50 11.35 9.55
N LEU A 89 0.25 10.90 9.68
CA LEU A 89 -0.92 11.76 9.82
C LEU A 89 -1.71 11.60 11.13
N GLN A 90 -1.22 10.85 12.12
CA GLN A 90 -1.95 10.66 13.40
C GLN A 90 -2.23 11.96 14.19
N HIS A 91 -1.59 13.06 13.84
CA HIS A 91 -1.82 14.37 14.45
C HIS A 91 -2.90 15.18 13.72
N LEU A 92 -3.50 14.66 12.65
CA LEU A 92 -4.54 15.27 11.84
C LEU A 92 -5.85 14.50 11.99
N SER A 93 -6.98 15.18 12.17
CA SER A 93 -8.30 14.55 12.29
C SER A 93 -8.62 13.71 11.06
N ARG A 94 -9.33 12.58 11.22
CA ARG A 94 -9.65 11.67 10.10
C ARG A 94 -10.33 12.38 8.92
N ARG A 95 -11.27 13.27 9.21
CA ARG A 95 -11.96 14.07 8.18
C ARG A 95 -10.97 14.93 7.39
N ALA A 96 -10.05 15.60 8.08
CA ALA A 96 -9.04 16.43 7.44
C ALA A 96 -7.98 15.58 6.70
N GLN A 97 -7.67 14.36 7.15
CA GLN A 97 -6.83 13.43 6.39
C GLN A 97 -7.45 13.09 5.04
N ALA A 98 -8.74 12.72 5.00
CA ALA A 98 -9.44 12.39 3.76
C ALA A 98 -9.47 13.57 2.79
N GLU A 99 -9.74 14.78 3.30
CA GLU A 99 -9.74 16.00 2.50
C GLU A 99 -8.34 16.35 1.96
N ALA A 100 -7.31 16.27 2.81
CA ALA A 100 -5.93 16.51 2.38
C ALA A 100 -5.50 15.53 1.28
N LYS A 101 -5.85 14.24 1.41
CA LYS A 101 -5.60 13.22 0.38
C LYS A 101 -6.31 13.57 -0.92
N ARG A 102 -7.60 13.93 -0.88
CA ARG A 102 -8.38 14.35 -2.04
C ARG A 102 -7.74 15.54 -2.78
N LEU A 103 -7.33 16.57 -2.03
CA LEU A 103 -6.68 17.76 -2.58
C LEU A 103 -5.32 17.43 -3.20
N GLN A 104 -4.54 16.52 -2.61
CA GLN A 104 -3.27 16.07 -3.17
C GLN A 104 -3.46 15.35 -4.52
N VAL A 105 -4.46 14.48 -4.63
CA VAL A 105 -4.80 13.82 -5.90
C VAL A 105 -5.22 14.84 -6.95
N LYS A 106 -6.09 15.79 -6.57
CA LYS A 106 -6.52 16.89 -7.45
C LYS A 106 -5.32 17.68 -7.98
N ALA A 107 -4.43 18.11 -7.09
CA ALA A 107 -3.24 18.90 -7.46
C ALA A 107 -2.26 18.12 -8.36
N LEU A 108 -2.09 16.82 -8.15
CA LEU A 108 -1.26 15.97 -9.00
C LEU A 108 -1.84 15.82 -10.40
N LEU A 109 -3.14 15.59 -10.53
CA LEU A 109 -3.81 15.51 -11.82
C LEU A 109 -3.73 16.85 -12.58
N GLN A 110 -3.87 17.98 -11.88
CA GLN A 110 -3.69 19.30 -12.49
C GLN A 110 -2.26 19.49 -13.02
N ARG A 111 -1.26 19.24 -12.18
CA ARG A 111 0.14 19.54 -12.49
C ARG A 111 0.77 18.56 -13.47
N VAL A 112 0.50 17.26 -13.30
CA VAL A 112 1.17 16.18 -14.04
C VAL A 112 0.38 15.81 -15.28
N ALA A 113 -0.93 15.57 -15.14
CA ALA A 113 -1.80 15.21 -16.25
C ALA A 113 -2.22 16.41 -17.10
N GLY A 114 -2.14 17.64 -16.56
CA GLY A 114 -2.51 18.87 -17.27
C GLY A 114 -4.01 19.08 -17.36
N LEU A 115 -4.79 18.50 -16.44
CA LEU A 115 -6.24 18.66 -16.38
C LEU A 115 -6.58 19.93 -15.59
N GLU A 116 -7.34 20.86 -16.17
CA GLU A 116 -7.64 22.14 -15.49
C GLU A 116 -8.46 21.95 -14.20
N ASP A 117 -9.57 21.21 -14.29
CA ASP A 117 -10.42 20.87 -13.14
C ASP A 117 -10.73 19.36 -13.12
N PRO A 118 -9.84 18.53 -12.56
CA PRO A 118 -10.05 17.10 -12.53
C PRO A 118 -11.18 16.74 -11.54
N PRO A 119 -12.07 15.80 -11.90
CA PRO A 119 -13.28 15.47 -11.15
C PRO A 119 -12.99 14.56 -9.94
N VAL A 120 -12.28 15.09 -8.94
CA VAL A 120 -11.84 14.34 -7.76
C VAL A 120 -12.77 14.55 -6.56
N ARG A 121 -13.37 13.45 -6.08
CA ARG A 121 -14.16 13.41 -4.85
C ARG A 121 -13.57 12.43 -3.84
N ALA A 122 -13.84 12.66 -2.56
CA ALA A 122 -13.58 11.68 -1.51
C ALA A 122 -14.80 10.77 -1.33
N ALA A 123 -14.57 9.47 -1.15
CA ALA A 123 -15.56 8.63 -0.53
C ALA A 123 -15.69 9.02 0.95
N GLU A 124 -16.89 8.85 1.50
CA GLU A 124 -17.07 8.97 2.95
C GLU A 124 -16.11 7.99 3.66
N PRO A 125 -15.36 8.42 4.69
CA PRO A 125 -14.45 7.52 5.39
C PRO A 125 -15.19 6.31 5.95
N ALA A 126 -14.91 5.11 5.42
CA ALA A 126 -15.45 3.86 5.96
C ALA A 126 -14.35 3.05 6.65
N GLY A 127 -14.77 2.11 7.50
CA GLY A 127 -13.86 1.26 8.25
C GLY A 127 -13.25 1.93 9.48
N GLU A 128 -12.31 1.23 10.10
CA GLU A 128 -11.67 1.62 11.36
C GLU A 128 -10.38 2.43 11.12
N GLU A 129 -10.09 3.37 12.00
CA GLU A 129 -8.86 4.18 11.97
C GLU A 129 -7.62 3.42 12.50
N THR A 130 -7.86 2.39 13.30
CA THR A 130 -6.89 1.53 13.96
C THR A 130 -7.29 0.07 13.76
N GLN A 131 -6.40 -0.88 14.00
CA GLN A 131 -6.67 -2.32 13.93
C GLN A 131 -7.23 -2.82 12.58
N TYR A 132 -7.05 -2.04 11.52
CA TYR A 132 -7.61 -2.32 10.22
C TYR A 132 -6.73 -3.21 9.34
N ARG A 133 -5.42 -3.30 9.65
CA ARG A 133 -4.46 -3.95 8.76
C ARG A 133 -4.60 -5.47 8.78
N PHE A 134 -4.80 -6.03 7.59
CA PHE A 134 -4.81 -7.47 7.34
C PHE A 134 -3.42 -8.09 7.45
N ARG A 135 -2.38 -7.36 7.04
CA ARG A 135 -0.98 -7.80 7.06
C ARG A 135 -0.06 -6.73 7.61
N MET A 136 0.93 -7.18 8.38
CA MET A 136 2.12 -6.38 8.70
C MET A 136 3.39 -7.18 8.45
N ASP A 137 4.39 -6.49 7.94
CA ASP A 137 5.75 -7.00 7.82
C ASP A 137 6.63 -6.24 8.83
N PHE A 138 7.26 -6.97 9.74
CA PHE A 138 8.23 -6.45 10.70
C PHE A 138 9.63 -6.90 10.29
N ASP A 139 10.59 -5.99 10.28
CA ASP A 139 11.96 -6.29 9.87
C ASP A 139 12.86 -6.52 11.08
N TRP A 140 13.77 -7.48 10.93
CA TRP A 140 14.76 -7.79 11.95
C TRP A 140 15.94 -6.82 11.83
N GLY A 141 16.30 -6.19 12.93
CA GLY A 141 17.48 -5.34 13.07
C GLY A 141 18.42 -5.83 14.15
N THR A 142 19.56 -5.17 14.29
CA THR A 142 20.53 -5.44 15.36
C THR A 142 20.23 -4.57 16.57
N GLY A 143 19.81 -5.21 17.66
CA GLY A 143 19.60 -4.58 18.97
C GLY A 143 20.86 -4.55 19.85
N PRO A 144 20.72 -4.11 21.11
CA PRO A 144 21.81 -4.06 22.07
C PRO A 144 22.55 -5.40 22.22
N GLY A 145 23.88 -5.36 22.33
CA GLY A 145 24.71 -6.57 22.44
C GLY A 145 24.69 -7.47 21.20
N GLY A 146 24.26 -6.96 20.03
CA GLY A 146 24.23 -7.71 18.77
C GLY A 146 23.05 -8.67 18.62
N ARG A 147 22.09 -8.64 19.55
CA ARG A 147 20.92 -9.55 19.53
C ARG A 147 19.89 -9.10 18.47
N PRO A 148 19.11 -10.03 17.88
CA PRO A 148 17.98 -9.68 17.04
C PRO A 148 16.99 -8.76 17.77
N SER A 149 16.59 -7.70 17.09
CA SER A 149 15.46 -6.84 17.45
C SER A 149 14.46 -6.85 16.30
N LEU A 150 13.18 -6.69 16.60
CA LEU A 150 12.12 -6.77 15.61
C LEU A 150 11.27 -5.52 15.68
N GLY A 151 11.00 -4.89 14.55
CA GLY A 151 10.24 -3.66 14.53
C GLY A 151 9.93 -3.14 13.14
N LEU A 152 9.85 -1.82 13.02
CA LEU A 152 9.57 -1.11 11.77
C LEU A 152 10.70 -0.14 11.47
N HIS A 153 10.76 0.36 10.24
CA HIS A 153 11.76 1.35 9.88
C HIS A 153 11.54 2.69 10.59
N HIS A 154 12.64 3.34 10.96
CA HIS A 154 12.60 4.71 11.49
C HIS A 154 12.21 5.71 10.38
N ALA A 155 11.40 6.72 10.70
CA ALA A 155 10.86 7.70 9.74
C ALA A 155 11.97 8.46 8.99
N ASP A 156 12.98 8.94 9.73
CA ASP A 156 14.08 9.73 9.14
C ASP A 156 15.31 8.88 8.76
N ARG A 157 15.36 7.60 9.17
CA ARG A 157 16.51 6.71 9.00
C ARG A 157 16.02 5.33 8.57
N ALA A 158 15.53 5.23 7.35
CA ALA A 158 14.89 4.01 6.84
C ALA A 158 15.79 2.76 6.89
N ALA A 159 17.12 2.89 6.95
CA ALA A 159 18.01 1.74 7.12
C ALA A 159 18.06 1.19 8.56
N GLU A 160 17.53 1.94 9.53
CA GLU A 160 17.49 1.57 10.95
C GLU A 160 16.12 1.01 11.31
N ILE A 161 16.13 -0.07 12.08
CA ILE A 161 14.92 -0.68 12.63
C ILE A 161 14.67 -0.06 14.00
N LEU A 162 13.50 0.53 14.16
CA LEU A 162 12.92 0.96 15.43
C LEU A 162 12.20 -0.24 16.06
N PRO A 163 12.70 -0.80 17.17
CA PRO A 163 11.95 -1.77 17.94
C PRO A 163 10.63 -1.15 18.43
N ILE A 164 9.52 -1.86 18.25
CA ILE A 164 8.20 -1.39 18.70
C ILE A 164 7.55 -2.44 19.60
N GLU A 165 6.80 -2.00 20.61
CA GLU A 165 6.01 -2.92 21.45
C GLU A 165 4.55 -2.99 21.00
N THR A 166 4.06 -2.01 20.25
CA THR A 166 2.69 -2.01 19.76
C THR A 166 2.60 -1.28 18.42
N CYS A 167 1.83 -1.84 17.49
CA CYS A 167 1.35 -1.14 16.31
C CYS A 167 -0.18 -1.05 16.41
N LEU A 168 -0.72 0.16 16.59
CA LEU A 168 -2.17 0.37 16.71
C LEU A 168 -2.93 0.04 15.42
N LEU A 169 -2.23 -0.12 14.28
CA LEU A 169 -2.85 -0.49 13.02
C LEU A 169 -3.19 -1.98 12.92
N MET A 170 -2.57 -2.82 13.76
CA MET A 170 -2.78 -4.27 13.76
C MET A 170 -3.75 -4.70 14.86
N PRO A 171 -4.70 -5.61 14.59
CA PRO A 171 -5.51 -6.24 15.62
C PRO A 171 -4.67 -7.21 16.48
N GLU A 172 -5.10 -7.48 17.71
CA GLU A 172 -4.52 -8.56 18.51
C GLU A 172 -4.97 -9.93 17.99
N PRO A 173 -4.13 -10.98 18.08
CA PRO A 173 -2.90 -11.08 18.89
C PRO A 173 -1.59 -10.74 18.13
N VAL A 174 -1.62 -9.95 17.05
CA VAL A 174 -0.43 -9.71 16.21
C VAL A 174 0.74 -9.10 16.98
N ASN A 175 0.49 -8.16 17.89
CA ASN A 175 1.57 -7.57 18.70
C ASN A 175 2.15 -8.61 19.66
N GLN A 176 1.31 -9.46 20.25
CA GLN A 176 1.74 -10.56 21.13
C GLN A 176 2.60 -11.58 20.36
N ILE A 177 2.19 -11.94 19.14
CA ILE A 177 2.97 -12.82 18.25
C ILE A 177 4.32 -12.19 17.95
N ARG A 178 4.36 -10.93 17.49
CA ARG A 178 5.62 -10.22 17.22
C ARG A 178 6.55 -10.23 18.44
N THR A 179 6.02 -9.94 19.63
CA THR A 179 6.79 -9.97 20.88
C THR A 179 7.34 -11.36 21.19
N LEU A 180 6.55 -12.42 21.00
CA LEU A 180 7.03 -13.80 21.17
C LEU A 180 8.18 -14.10 20.20
N PHE A 181 8.03 -13.74 18.92
CA PHE A 181 9.08 -13.93 17.92
C PHE A 181 10.35 -13.18 18.30
N ALA A 182 10.24 -11.90 18.62
CA ALA A 182 11.37 -11.05 19.02
C ALA A 182 12.16 -11.67 20.18
N ARG A 183 11.45 -12.09 21.24
CA ARG A 183 12.05 -12.72 22.42
C ARG A 183 12.73 -14.05 22.07
N ARG A 184 12.02 -14.96 21.40
CA ARG A 184 12.53 -16.31 21.10
C ARG A 184 13.73 -16.27 20.15
N ALA A 185 13.70 -15.41 19.12
CA ALA A 185 14.85 -15.27 18.23
C ALA A 185 16.10 -14.76 18.96
N ALA A 186 15.94 -13.84 19.93
CA ALA A 186 17.03 -13.36 20.77
C ALA A 186 17.58 -14.44 21.73
N GLU A 187 16.74 -15.37 22.18
CA GLU A 187 17.15 -16.53 23.02
C GLU A 187 17.83 -17.64 22.20
N SER A 188 17.46 -17.81 20.92
CA SER A 188 17.96 -18.89 20.05
C SER A 188 19.29 -18.61 19.35
N GLY A 189 19.90 -17.45 19.54
CA GLY A 189 21.18 -17.09 18.88
C GLY A 189 21.08 -16.90 17.36
N LEU A 190 19.88 -16.75 16.81
CA LEU A 190 19.68 -16.47 15.39
C LEU A 190 20.26 -15.09 15.06
N SER A 191 20.92 -14.94 13.91
CA SER A 191 21.52 -13.66 13.52
C SER A 191 20.51 -12.80 12.74
N PRO A 192 20.37 -11.49 13.05
CA PRO A 192 19.60 -10.58 12.22
C PRO A 192 20.29 -10.38 10.87
N TRP A 193 19.51 -10.10 9.83
CA TRP A 193 20.01 -9.77 8.51
C TRP A 193 20.58 -8.35 8.48
N ASP A 194 21.83 -8.24 8.04
CA ASP A 194 22.46 -6.97 7.74
C ASP A 194 22.35 -6.71 6.23
N ALA A 195 21.47 -5.79 5.85
CA ALA A 195 21.23 -5.44 4.45
C ALA A 195 22.46 -4.84 3.76
N ARG A 196 23.35 -4.15 4.49
CA ARG A 196 24.58 -3.55 3.92
C ARG A 196 25.62 -4.62 3.64
N ARG A 197 25.80 -5.57 4.56
CA ARG A 197 26.76 -6.67 4.44
C ARG A 197 26.21 -7.87 3.66
N ARG A 198 24.89 -7.92 3.43
CA ARG A 198 24.16 -9.04 2.79
C ARG A 198 24.46 -10.37 3.49
N LYS A 199 24.40 -10.35 4.83
CA LYS A 199 24.75 -11.47 5.72
C LYS A 199 23.74 -11.57 6.87
N GLY A 200 23.66 -12.74 7.48
CA GLY A 200 22.72 -13.05 8.56
C GLY A 200 21.60 -13.96 8.10
N LEU A 201 20.66 -14.27 9.00
CA LEU A 201 19.56 -15.18 8.72
C LEU A 201 18.20 -14.48 8.76
N MET A 202 17.84 -13.85 9.86
CA MET A 202 16.48 -13.34 10.08
C MET A 202 16.26 -12.02 9.31
N ARG A 203 15.36 -11.99 8.31
CA ARG A 203 15.12 -10.80 7.48
C ARG A 203 13.83 -10.09 7.86
N ARG A 204 12.71 -10.80 7.76
CA ARG A 204 11.37 -10.25 7.97
C ARG A 204 10.42 -11.27 8.58
N LEU A 205 9.53 -10.78 9.44
CA LEU A 205 8.36 -11.49 9.97
C LEU A 205 7.10 -10.85 9.39
N GLY A 206 6.49 -11.51 8.41
CA GLY A 206 5.16 -11.17 7.92
C GLY A 206 4.08 -11.88 8.75
N ILE A 207 3.07 -11.14 9.19
CA ILE A 207 1.90 -11.70 9.89
C ILE A 207 0.66 -11.24 9.14
N GLN A 208 -0.09 -12.20 8.62
CA GLN A 208 -1.43 -12.00 8.05
C GLN A 208 -2.46 -12.51 9.05
N MET A 209 -3.49 -11.73 9.31
CA MET A 209 -4.60 -12.11 10.18
C MET A 209 -5.91 -11.87 9.46
N ALA A 210 -6.64 -12.95 9.20
CA ALA A 210 -7.98 -12.88 8.67
C ALA A 210 -8.94 -12.34 9.74
N ARG A 211 -9.75 -11.36 9.35
CA ARG A 211 -10.72 -10.69 10.20
C ARG A 211 -11.96 -11.54 10.42
N ALA A 212 -12.50 -12.20 9.39
CA ALA A 212 -13.75 -12.95 9.55
C ALA A 212 -13.52 -14.34 10.17
N THR A 213 -12.46 -15.04 9.77
CA THR A 213 -12.17 -16.40 10.25
C THR A 213 -11.28 -16.42 11.50
N GLY A 214 -10.55 -15.33 11.76
CA GLY A 214 -9.54 -15.26 12.81
C GLY A 214 -8.29 -16.08 12.51
N GLU A 215 -8.15 -16.66 11.31
CA GLU A 215 -6.97 -17.43 10.92
C GLU A 215 -5.72 -16.54 10.79
N ILE A 216 -4.59 -17.03 11.27
CA ILE A 216 -3.31 -16.31 11.22
C ILE A 216 -2.31 -17.11 10.38
N LEU A 217 -1.70 -16.46 9.40
CA LEU A 217 -0.63 -17.02 8.59
C LEU A 217 0.64 -16.20 8.79
N ILE A 218 1.72 -16.88 9.14
CA ILE A 218 3.03 -16.25 9.36
C ILE A 218 3.95 -16.57 8.20
N THR A 219 4.65 -15.55 7.71
CA THR A 219 5.75 -15.68 6.76
C THR A 219 7.06 -15.29 7.45
N LEU A 220 8.03 -16.19 7.46
CA LEU A 220 9.40 -15.93 7.91
C LEU A 220 10.31 -15.80 6.69
N GLU A 221 10.75 -14.58 6.38
CA GLU A 221 11.76 -14.39 5.36
C GLU A 221 13.15 -14.51 5.97
N THR A 222 13.98 -15.37 5.37
CA THR A 222 15.33 -15.64 5.88
C THR A 222 16.38 -15.56 4.78
N GLY A 223 17.64 -15.37 5.15
CA GLY A 223 18.79 -15.75 4.34
C GLY A 223 18.91 -17.28 4.21
N ARG A 224 19.98 -17.74 3.56
CA ARG A 224 20.29 -19.16 3.40
C ARG A 224 20.61 -19.85 4.73
N GLY A 225 20.19 -21.10 4.86
CA GLY A 225 20.51 -21.98 5.99
C GLY A 225 19.29 -22.34 6.82
N ASP A 226 19.24 -23.57 7.34
CA ASP A 226 18.04 -24.11 7.99
C ASP A 226 18.34 -24.59 9.43
N PRO A 227 18.63 -23.67 10.37
CA PRO A 227 18.89 -24.07 11.74
C PRO A 227 17.62 -24.61 12.41
N PRO A 228 17.71 -25.69 13.23
CA PRO A 228 16.57 -26.28 13.94
C PRO A 228 15.73 -25.27 14.74
N ALA A 229 16.36 -24.21 15.23
CA ALA A 229 15.71 -23.13 15.95
C ALA A 229 14.58 -22.44 15.16
N LEU A 230 14.59 -22.42 13.82
CA LEU A 230 13.47 -21.88 13.02
C LEU A 230 12.20 -22.75 13.17
N GLN A 231 12.37 -24.07 13.14
CA GLN A 231 11.28 -25.01 13.33
C GLN A 231 10.73 -24.92 14.76
N GLU A 232 11.61 -24.81 15.76
CA GLU A 232 11.23 -24.63 17.16
C GLU A 232 10.45 -23.33 17.39
N LEU A 233 10.88 -22.24 16.76
CA LEU A 233 10.21 -20.94 16.78
C LEU A 233 8.79 -21.04 16.22
N ALA A 234 8.62 -21.68 15.05
CA ALA A 234 7.33 -21.92 14.44
C ALA A 234 6.39 -22.74 15.34
N ARG A 235 6.89 -23.85 15.92
CA ARG A 235 6.12 -24.70 16.84
C ARG A 235 5.78 -23.98 18.15
N ALA A 236 6.67 -23.14 18.67
CA ALA A 236 6.41 -22.35 19.87
C ALA A 236 5.29 -21.32 19.63
N ALA A 237 5.32 -20.63 18.49
CA ALA A 237 4.26 -19.70 18.10
C ALA A 237 2.91 -20.40 17.96
N ALA A 238 2.86 -21.51 17.21
CA ALA A 238 1.62 -22.26 17.01
C ALA A 238 1.02 -22.82 18.31
N ARG A 239 1.86 -23.25 19.26
CA ARG A 239 1.40 -23.68 20.60
C ARG A 239 0.82 -22.52 21.42
N ALA A 240 1.43 -21.34 21.34
CA ALA A 240 0.99 -20.17 22.08
C ALA A 240 -0.28 -19.53 21.48
N PHE A 241 -0.45 -19.63 20.15
CA PHE A 241 -1.54 -18.99 19.42
C PHE A 241 -2.23 -20.02 18.50
N PRO A 242 -3.26 -20.73 18.99
CA PRO A 242 -3.94 -21.81 18.24
C PRO A 242 -4.61 -21.37 16.93
N ARG A 243 -4.80 -20.06 16.72
CA ARG A 243 -5.32 -19.48 15.48
C ARG A 243 -4.27 -19.40 14.36
N ILE A 244 -2.99 -19.65 14.66
CA ILE A 244 -1.95 -19.79 13.63
C ILE A 244 -2.21 -21.08 12.86
N VAL A 245 -2.66 -20.94 11.61
CA VAL A 245 -2.90 -22.07 10.72
C VAL A 245 -1.65 -22.47 9.94
N GLY A 246 -0.65 -21.58 9.89
CA GLY A 246 0.55 -21.79 9.09
C GLY A 246 1.73 -20.91 9.48
N VAL A 247 2.93 -21.48 9.38
CA VAL A 247 4.20 -20.74 9.40
C VAL A 247 5.00 -21.17 8.19
N VAL A 248 5.18 -20.25 7.23
CA VAL A 248 5.87 -20.49 5.96
C VAL A 248 7.20 -19.77 5.95
N ARG A 249 8.27 -20.47 5.64
CA ARG A 249 9.59 -19.90 5.42
C ARG A 249 9.77 -19.55 3.95
N ARG A 250 10.27 -18.34 3.69
CA ARG A 250 10.71 -17.88 2.37
C ARG A 250 12.21 -17.59 2.46
N GLU A 251 13.02 -18.50 1.92
CA GLU A 251 14.47 -18.34 1.88
C GLU A 251 14.84 -17.45 0.71
N PHE A 252 15.67 -16.43 0.94
CA PHE A 252 16.22 -15.55 -0.08
C PHE A 252 17.74 -15.71 -0.17
N ASP A 253 18.26 -15.66 -1.40
CA ASP A 253 19.70 -15.59 -1.63
C ASP A 253 20.25 -14.20 -1.26
N ARG A 254 21.59 -14.05 -1.32
CA ARG A 254 22.22 -12.75 -1.07
C ARG A 254 21.73 -11.69 -2.05
N GLY A 255 21.35 -12.10 -3.26
CA GLY A 255 20.80 -11.33 -4.38
C GLY A 255 19.37 -10.81 -4.18
N ASP A 256 18.73 -11.10 -3.04
CA ASP A 256 17.30 -10.84 -2.79
C ASP A 256 16.35 -11.61 -3.73
N ARG A 257 16.83 -12.71 -4.32
CA ARG A 257 15.98 -13.63 -5.08
C ARG A 257 15.46 -14.73 -4.18
N LEU A 258 14.18 -15.06 -4.32
CA LEU A 258 13.57 -16.19 -3.62
C LEU A 258 14.29 -17.48 -4.04
N ALA A 259 14.93 -18.13 -3.07
CA ALA A 259 15.71 -19.35 -3.25
C ALA A 259 14.93 -20.62 -2.85
N GLY A 260 13.93 -20.51 -1.97
CA GLY A 260 13.11 -21.63 -1.56
C GLY A 260 11.92 -21.22 -0.70
N VAL A 261 10.90 -22.09 -0.68
CA VAL A 261 9.71 -21.96 0.17
C VAL A 261 9.49 -23.27 0.89
N SER A 262 9.29 -23.23 2.21
CA SER A 262 8.99 -24.42 3.00
C SER A 262 7.95 -24.13 4.09
N ILE A 263 7.18 -25.14 4.45
CA ILE A 263 6.18 -25.04 5.53
C ILE A 263 6.85 -25.52 6.82
N LEU A 264 7.04 -24.62 7.77
CA LEU A 264 7.57 -24.95 9.11
C LEU A 264 6.46 -25.44 10.05
N TYR A 265 5.21 -25.06 9.79
CA TYR A 265 4.06 -25.52 10.55
C TYR A 265 2.77 -25.39 9.73
N GLY A 266 1.87 -26.36 9.86
CA GLY A 266 0.50 -26.27 9.34
C GLY A 266 0.43 -26.23 7.83
N ARG A 267 -0.18 -25.18 7.28
CA ARG A 267 -0.39 -24.98 5.84
C ARG A 267 0.18 -23.66 5.33
N ASP A 268 0.21 -23.50 4.02
CA ASP A 268 0.78 -22.35 3.32
C ASP A 268 -0.22 -21.24 2.97
N HIS A 269 -1.45 -21.31 3.50
CA HIS A 269 -2.50 -20.35 3.21
C HIS A 269 -3.43 -20.17 4.41
N LEU A 270 -4.11 -19.03 4.43
CA LEU A 270 -5.28 -18.81 5.29
C LEU A 270 -6.54 -18.68 4.44
N PHE A 271 -7.68 -18.77 5.10
CA PHE A 271 -8.97 -18.42 4.53
C PHE A 271 -9.50 -17.13 5.13
N GLU A 272 -10.06 -16.27 4.28
CA GLU A 272 -10.76 -15.05 4.66
C GLU A 272 -12.13 -15.02 3.98
N ASN A 273 -13.14 -14.44 4.63
CA ASN A 273 -14.44 -14.20 4.02
C ASN A 273 -14.61 -12.71 3.70
N VAL A 274 -14.90 -12.39 2.44
CA VAL A 274 -15.18 -11.01 2.00
C VAL A 274 -16.50 -11.03 1.24
N GLU A 275 -17.55 -10.44 1.83
CA GLU A 275 -18.88 -10.33 1.22
C GLU A 275 -19.44 -11.68 0.71
N GLY A 276 -19.26 -12.73 1.52
CA GLY A 276 -19.72 -14.09 1.20
C GLY A 276 -18.74 -14.92 0.36
N ASP A 277 -17.72 -14.31 -0.24
CA ASP A 277 -16.65 -15.03 -0.93
C ASP A 277 -15.59 -15.51 0.04
N ARG A 278 -15.30 -16.81 0.03
CA ARG A 278 -14.26 -17.43 0.85
C ARG A 278 -12.94 -17.52 0.06
N PHE A 279 -12.04 -16.59 0.32
CA PHE A 279 -10.72 -16.50 -0.31
C PHE A 279 -9.71 -17.40 0.40
N LYS A 280 -9.12 -18.32 -0.36
CA LYS A 280 -7.81 -18.92 -0.08
C LYS A 280 -6.72 -17.90 -0.42
N ILE A 281 -5.90 -17.53 0.56
CA ILE A 281 -4.83 -16.55 0.41
C ILE A 281 -3.49 -17.21 0.76
N PRO A 282 -2.64 -17.52 -0.24
CA PRO A 282 -1.33 -18.11 -0.02
C PRO A 282 -0.34 -17.18 0.70
N ALA A 283 0.64 -17.76 1.37
CA ALA A 283 1.75 -17.04 1.97
C ALA A 283 2.52 -16.28 0.89
N GLY A 284 2.75 -14.99 1.14
CA GLY A 284 3.42 -14.11 0.18
C GLY A 284 2.53 -13.52 -0.91
N ALA A 285 1.29 -13.99 -1.09
CA ALA A 285 0.34 -13.35 -1.99
C ALA A 285 -0.09 -11.97 -1.47
N PHE A 286 -0.32 -11.04 -2.40
CA PHE A 286 -0.90 -9.75 -2.08
C PHE A 286 -2.40 -9.89 -1.77
N PHE A 287 -2.86 -9.12 -0.79
CA PHE A 287 -4.26 -8.91 -0.51
C PHE A 287 -4.45 -7.48 -0.01
N GLN A 288 -5.66 -6.94 -0.21
CA GLN A 288 -5.94 -5.55 0.10
C GLN A 288 -5.69 -5.28 1.61
N PRO A 289 -4.94 -4.22 1.97
CA PRO A 289 -4.37 -4.10 3.30
C PRO A 289 -5.37 -3.75 4.40
N ASN A 290 -6.50 -3.10 4.06
CA ASN A 290 -7.50 -2.67 5.03
C ASN A 290 -8.75 -3.56 5.00
N ALA A 291 -8.81 -4.50 5.94
CA ALA A 291 -9.90 -5.46 6.07
C ALA A 291 -11.27 -4.82 6.33
N THR A 292 -11.28 -3.61 6.89
CA THR A 292 -12.53 -2.89 7.23
C THR A 292 -13.11 -2.08 6.09
N ALA A 293 -12.34 -1.89 5.01
CA ALA A 293 -12.73 -1.08 3.86
C ALA A 293 -12.87 -1.88 2.56
N TRP A 294 -12.71 -3.22 2.60
CA TRP A 294 -12.84 -4.07 1.41
C TRP A 294 -14.20 -3.98 0.71
N ALA A 295 -15.29 -4.01 1.47
CA ALA A 295 -16.65 -3.88 0.91
C ALA A 295 -16.84 -2.51 0.25
N GLN A 296 -16.38 -1.43 0.89
CA GLN A 296 -16.44 -0.10 0.29
C GLN A 296 -15.61 -0.02 -1.00
N LEU A 297 -14.39 -0.56 -1.00
CA LEU A 297 -13.53 -0.57 -2.17
C LEU A 297 -14.21 -1.29 -3.35
N ARG A 298 -14.76 -2.48 -3.11
CA ARG A 298 -15.47 -3.26 -4.13
C ARG A 298 -16.72 -2.57 -4.63
N GLU A 299 -17.50 -1.97 -3.74
CA GLU A 299 -18.70 -1.22 -4.12
C GLU A 299 -18.35 0.00 -4.96
N VAL A 300 -17.31 0.76 -4.60
CA VAL A 300 -16.84 1.88 -5.42
C VAL A 300 -16.35 1.39 -6.78
N VAL A 301 -15.53 0.34 -6.84
CA VAL A 301 -15.08 -0.23 -8.12
C VAL A 301 -16.26 -0.67 -8.98
N ALA A 302 -17.18 -1.47 -8.44
CA ALA A 302 -18.36 -1.95 -9.17
C ALA A 302 -19.24 -0.79 -9.69
N ARG A 303 -19.47 0.24 -8.86
CA ARG A 303 -20.25 1.42 -9.25
C ARG A 303 -19.57 2.23 -10.34
N GLU A 304 -18.27 2.51 -10.20
CA GLU A 304 -17.56 3.34 -11.19
C GLU A 304 -17.32 2.59 -12.51
N MET A 305 -17.22 1.25 -12.50
CA MET A 305 -17.10 0.46 -13.74
C MET A 305 -18.40 0.40 -14.55
N GLU A 306 -19.55 0.51 -13.87
CA GLU A 306 -20.88 0.31 -14.46
C GLU A 306 -20.98 -1.00 -15.27
N THR A 307 -20.45 -2.10 -14.72
CA THR A 307 -20.53 -3.40 -15.38
C THR A 307 -21.95 -3.97 -15.34
N GLY A 308 -22.41 -4.47 -16.49
CA GLY A 308 -23.69 -5.15 -16.66
C GLY A 308 -23.56 -6.58 -17.21
N PRO A 309 -24.64 -7.37 -17.17
CA PRO A 309 -24.62 -8.81 -17.49
C PRO A 309 -24.25 -9.13 -18.94
N GLY A 310 -24.23 -8.15 -19.84
CA GLY A 310 -23.75 -8.29 -21.22
C GLY A 310 -22.25 -8.08 -21.39
N ASP A 311 -21.59 -7.41 -20.43
CA ASP A 311 -20.22 -6.91 -20.59
C ASP A 311 -19.19 -8.05 -20.58
N SER A 312 -18.18 -7.90 -21.43
CA SER A 312 -16.93 -8.65 -21.44
C SER A 312 -15.86 -7.83 -20.72
N VAL A 313 -15.34 -8.33 -19.60
CA VAL A 313 -14.38 -7.60 -18.75
C VAL A 313 -12.98 -8.16 -18.90
N LEU A 314 -11.98 -7.28 -18.97
CA LEU A 314 -10.57 -7.62 -18.83
C LEU A 314 -10.03 -7.04 -17.53
N GLU A 315 -9.50 -7.87 -16.64
CA GLU A 315 -8.86 -7.45 -15.38
C GLU A 315 -7.36 -7.75 -15.43
N LEU A 316 -6.56 -6.71 -15.22
CA LEU A 316 -5.10 -6.83 -15.09
C LEU A 316 -4.71 -6.72 -13.62
N TYR A 317 -3.71 -7.51 -13.22
CA TYR A 317 -3.21 -7.60 -11.84
C TYR A 317 -4.26 -8.17 -10.86
N CYS A 318 -4.96 -9.23 -11.27
CA CYS A 318 -6.10 -9.76 -10.53
C CYS A 318 -5.73 -10.40 -9.18
N GLY A 319 -4.44 -10.69 -8.93
CA GLY A 319 -3.98 -11.39 -7.75
C GLY A 319 -4.75 -12.68 -7.51
N VAL A 320 -5.30 -12.83 -6.30
CA VAL A 320 -6.11 -13.99 -5.89
C VAL A 320 -7.60 -13.88 -6.30
N GLY A 321 -7.95 -12.94 -7.17
CA GLY A 321 -9.30 -12.72 -7.70
C GLY A 321 -10.16 -11.78 -6.85
N PHE A 322 -9.55 -10.79 -6.17
CA PHE A 322 -10.25 -9.93 -5.22
C PHE A 322 -11.40 -9.14 -5.87
N PHE A 323 -11.18 -8.57 -7.05
CA PHE A 323 -12.24 -7.93 -7.85
C PHE A 323 -12.88 -8.90 -8.84
N THR A 324 -12.14 -9.89 -9.33
CA THR A 324 -12.62 -10.86 -10.32
C THR A 324 -13.92 -11.52 -9.91
N LEU A 325 -14.01 -12.03 -8.67
CA LEU A 325 -15.18 -12.79 -8.19
C LEU A 325 -16.47 -11.95 -8.20
N PRO A 326 -16.55 -10.78 -7.55
CA PRO A 326 -17.76 -9.97 -7.58
C PRO A 326 -18.07 -9.41 -8.98
N LEU A 327 -17.06 -9.09 -9.79
CA LEU A 327 -17.28 -8.60 -11.16
C LEU A 327 -17.80 -9.68 -12.10
N ALA A 328 -17.30 -10.91 -11.98
CA ALA A 328 -17.76 -12.04 -12.78
C ALA A 328 -19.26 -12.32 -12.58
N ARG A 329 -19.79 -12.12 -11.36
CA ARG A 329 -21.23 -12.25 -11.07
C ARG A 329 -22.09 -11.16 -11.72
N ARG A 330 -21.49 -10.08 -12.19
CA ARG A 330 -22.17 -8.93 -12.81
C ARG A 330 -21.96 -8.84 -14.31
N SER A 331 -21.05 -9.63 -14.88
CA SER A 331 -20.66 -9.56 -16.28
C SER A 331 -20.97 -10.86 -17.03
N ARG A 332 -20.96 -10.82 -18.37
CA ARG A 332 -21.10 -12.02 -19.20
C ARG A 332 -19.90 -12.94 -19.00
N GLN A 333 -18.71 -12.36 -19.03
CA GLN A 333 -17.45 -13.05 -18.84
C GLN A 333 -16.38 -12.11 -18.29
N ILE A 334 -15.35 -12.67 -17.68
CA ILE A 334 -14.14 -11.94 -17.28
C ILE A 334 -12.88 -12.73 -17.66
N VAL A 335 -11.90 -12.03 -18.23
CA VAL A 335 -10.54 -12.52 -18.41
C VAL A 335 -9.66 -11.79 -17.40
N ALA A 336 -9.01 -12.52 -16.51
CA ALA A 336 -8.24 -11.98 -15.41
C ALA A 336 -6.77 -12.43 -15.50
N LEU A 337 -5.83 -11.49 -15.35
CA LEU A 337 -4.40 -11.75 -15.50
C LEU A 337 -3.60 -11.35 -14.27
N ASP A 338 -2.64 -12.18 -13.91
CA ASP A 338 -1.60 -11.84 -12.94
C ASP A 338 -0.29 -12.58 -13.31
N CYS A 339 0.86 -12.03 -12.93
CA CYS A 339 2.16 -12.64 -13.19
C CYS A 339 2.54 -13.67 -12.11
N SER A 340 1.93 -13.63 -10.92
CA SER A 340 2.15 -14.61 -9.86
C SER A 340 1.36 -15.88 -10.11
N ARG A 341 2.09 -16.97 -10.36
CA ARG A 341 1.51 -18.31 -10.53
C ARG A 341 0.73 -18.75 -9.29
N GLU A 342 1.27 -18.49 -8.10
CA GLU A 342 0.63 -18.83 -6.82
C GLU A 342 -0.69 -18.09 -6.66
N ALA A 343 -0.72 -16.79 -7.00
CA ALA A 343 -1.94 -15.99 -6.94
C ALA A 343 -2.99 -16.47 -7.95
N VAL A 344 -2.60 -16.76 -9.20
CA VAL A 344 -3.51 -17.28 -10.24
C VAL A 344 -4.09 -18.64 -9.89
N VAL A 345 -3.29 -19.55 -9.31
CA VAL A 345 -3.79 -20.85 -8.83
C VAL A 345 -4.82 -20.62 -7.71
N ALA A 346 -4.52 -19.76 -6.75
CA ALA A 346 -5.48 -19.42 -5.70
C ALA A 346 -6.75 -18.74 -6.25
N ALA A 347 -6.62 -17.87 -7.25
CA ALA A 347 -7.76 -17.21 -7.89
C ALA A 347 -8.71 -18.21 -8.56
N ARG A 348 -8.17 -19.24 -9.22
CA ARG A 348 -8.96 -20.35 -9.77
C ARG A 348 -9.67 -21.15 -8.68
N ASP A 349 -8.96 -21.49 -7.60
CA ASP A 349 -9.54 -22.18 -6.44
C ASP A 349 -10.68 -21.34 -5.82
N ASN A 350 -10.48 -20.02 -5.71
CA ASN A 350 -11.46 -19.09 -5.15
C ASN A 350 -12.69 -18.97 -6.05
N ALA A 351 -12.51 -18.84 -7.36
CA ALA A 351 -13.60 -18.80 -8.32
C ALA A 351 -14.44 -20.09 -8.28
N ALA A 352 -13.78 -21.25 -8.24
CA ALA A 352 -14.47 -22.54 -8.10
C ALA A 352 -15.27 -22.63 -6.80
N ARG A 353 -14.71 -22.19 -5.66
CA ARG A 353 -15.41 -22.13 -4.37
C ARG A 353 -16.59 -21.16 -4.36
N GLY A 354 -16.46 -20.04 -5.07
CA GLY A 354 -17.49 -19.01 -5.19
C GLY A 354 -18.56 -19.32 -6.25
N GLY A 355 -18.47 -20.46 -6.94
CA GLY A 355 -19.41 -20.81 -8.02
C GLY A 355 -19.27 -19.93 -9.27
N VAL A 356 -18.11 -19.31 -9.48
CA VAL A 356 -17.83 -18.44 -10.62
C VAL A 356 -17.27 -19.26 -11.77
N ALA A 357 -18.11 -19.56 -12.76
CA ALA A 357 -17.75 -20.37 -13.93
C ALA A 357 -17.33 -19.54 -15.16
N ASN A 358 -17.68 -18.25 -15.20
CA ASN A 358 -17.46 -17.35 -16.35
C ASN A 358 -16.15 -16.52 -16.22
N ALA A 359 -15.23 -16.93 -15.35
CA ALA A 359 -13.93 -16.29 -15.17
C ALA A 359 -12.80 -17.14 -15.76
N ARG A 360 -11.99 -16.56 -16.65
CA ARG A 360 -10.80 -17.17 -17.23
C ARG A 360 -9.54 -16.50 -16.67
N PHE A 361 -8.72 -17.27 -15.96
CA PHE A 361 -7.47 -16.76 -15.36
C PHE A 361 -6.23 -17.12 -16.17
N LEU A 362 -5.38 -16.14 -16.47
CA LEU A 362 -4.13 -16.29 -17.21
C LEU A 362 -2.93 -15.88 -16.34
N CYS A 363 -1.91 -16.74 -16.28
CA CYS A 363 -0.65 -16.45 -15.61
C CYS A 363 0.33 -15.85 -16.63
N ARG A 364 0.29 -14.53 -16.81
CA ARG A 364 1.15 -13.80 -17.77
C ARG A 364 1.45 -12.40 -17.24
N ASP A 365 2.56 -11.84 -17.68
CA ASP A 365 2.82 -10.40 -17.47
C ASP A 365 1.82 -9.56 -18.27
N ALA A 366 1.29 -8.51 -17.64
CA ALA A 366 0.29 -7.66 -18.25
C ALA A 366 0.84 -6.86 -19.44
N ALA A 367 2.09 -6.41 -19.40
CA ALA A 367 2.69 -5.67 -20.51
C ALA A 367 2.85 -6.54 -21.76
N ASP A 368 3.18 -7.81 -21.56
CA ASP A 368 3.40 -8.77 -22.66
C ASP A 368 2.09 -9.30 -23.24
N ALA A 369 1.08 -9.57 -22.39
CA ALA A 369 -0.16 -10.21 -22.82
C ALA A 369 -1.21 -9.24 -23.36
N LEU A 370 -1.23 -7.98 -22.89
CA LEU A 370 -2.30 -7.04 -23.16
C LEU A 370 -2.49 -6.70 -24.65
N PRO A 371 -1.45 -6.45 -25.47
CA PRO A 371 -1.64 -6.14 -26.89
C PRO A 371 -2.39 -7.25 -27.65
N ALA A 372 -1.93 -8.49 -27.52
CA ALA A 372 -2.56 -9.64 -28.18
C ALA A 372 -4.00 -9.85 -27.70
N LEU A 373 -4.27 -9.70 -26.40
CA LEU A 373 -5.63 -9.85 -25.86
C LEU A 373 -6.60 -8.82 -26.44
N LEU A 374 -6.17 -7.57 -26.57
CA LEU A 374 -6.99 -6.48 -27.12
C LEU A 374 -7.22 -6.62 -28.64
N GLU A 375 -6.30 -7.28 -29.35
CA GLU A 375 -6.44 -7.58 -30.79
C GLU A 375 -7.37 -8.76 -31.03
N GLU A 376 -7.19 -9.85 -30.27
CA GLU A 376 -7.92 -11.12 -30.43
C GLU A 376 -9.35 -11.08 -29.85
N ASN A 377 -9.64 -10.14 -28.94
CA ASN A 377 -10.90 -10.10 -28.21
C ASN A 377 -11.53 -8.71 -28.24
N ARG A 378 -12.82 -8.65 -27.94
CA ARG A 378 -13.55 -7.41 -27.66
C ARG A 378 -13.93 -7.37 -26.19
N PHE A 379 -13.57 -6.28 -25.54
CA PHE A 379 -13.88 -6.00 -24.14
C PHE A 379 -14.66 -4.69 -24.05
N ASP A 380 -15.66 -4.69 -23.18
CA ASP A 380 -16.51 -3.53 -22.91
C ASP A 380 -15.89 -2.67 -21.79
N VAL A 381 -15.19 -3.33 -20.86
CA VAL A 381 -14.52 -2.67 -19.72
C VAL A 381 -13.16 -3.31 -19.45
N VAL A 382 -12.16 -2.49 -19.18
CA VAL A 382 -10.87 -2.93 -18.63
C VAL A 382 -10.74 -2.40 -17.20
N LEU A 383 -10.35 -3.26 -16.26
CA LEU A 383 -9.92 -2.91 -14.90
C LEU A 383 -8.41 -3.11 -14.78
N VAL A 384 -7.70 -2.13 -14.23
CA VAL A 384 -6.29 -2.25 -13.87
C VAL A 384 -6.07 -1.87 -12.41
N ASP A 385 -5.35 -2.71 -11.66
CA ASP A 385 -4.87 -2.44 -10.29
C ASP A 385 -3.33 -2.64 -10.21
N PRO A 386 -2.53 -1.82 -10.91
CA PRO A 386 -1.10 -2.03 -11.00
C PRO A 386 -0.38 -1.81 -9.66
N PRO A 387 0.86 -2.31 -9.52
CA PRO A 387 1.71 -1.98 -8.38
C PRO A 387 2.01 -0.47 -8.33
N ARG A 388 2.63 -0.01 -7.23
CA ARG A 388 2.95 1.43 -7.00
C ARG A 388 3.71 2.11 -8.14
N THR A 389 4.45 1.37 -8.96
CA THR A 389 5.14 1.89 -10.16
C THR A 389 4.20 2.34 -11.28
N GLY A 390 2.91 2.03 -11.17
CA GLY A 390 1.88 2.22 -12.18
C GLY A 390 2.01 1.23 -13.34
N LEU A 391 1.32 1.53 -14.44
CA LEU A 391 1.38 0.71 -15.65
C LEU A 391 2.75 0.85 -16.33
N PRO A 392 3.31 -0.26 -16.88
CA PRO A 392 4.45 -0.16 -17.79
C PRO A 392 4.11 0.69 -19.02
N PRO A 393 5.10 1.37 -19.64
CA PRO A 393 4.85 2.22 -20.81
C PRO A 393 4.16 1.48 -21.97
N ALA A 394 4.56 0.23 -22.24
CA ALA A 394 3.95 -0.61 -23.28
C ALA A 394 2.47 -0.88 -23.02
N ALA A 395 2.10 -1.26 -21.79
CA ALA A 395 0.71 -1.48 -21.39
C ALA A 395 -0.12 -0.19 -21.49
N THR A 396 0.42 0.93 -21.03
CA THR A 396 -0.25 2.24 -21.09
C THR A 396 -0.54 2.65 -22.55
N LEU A 397 0.42 2.45 -23.45
CA LEU A 397 0.26 2.76 -24.87
C LEU A 397 -0.74 1.81 -25.56
N ALA A 398 -0.74 0.53 -25.20
CA ALA A 398 -1.71 -0.43 -25.70
C ALA A 398 -3.14 -0.02 -25.31
N LEU A 399 -3.38 0.35 -24.05
CA LEU A 399 -4.68 0.86 -23.58
C LEU A 399 -5.06 2.18 -24.25
N ALA A 400 -4.12 3.11 -24.43
CA ALA A 400 -4.38 4.38 -25.11
C ALA A 400 -4.83 4.22 -26.58
N ARG A 401 -4.50 3.07 -27.20
CA ARG A 401 -4.90 2.70 -28.56
C ARG A 401 -6.09 1.73 -28.59
N ALA A 402 -6.43 1.14 -27.44
CA ALA A 402 -7.45 0.10 -27.34
C ALA A 402 -8.82 0.63 -27.73
N ALA A 403 -9.59 -0.21 -28.43
CA ALA A 403 -10.95 0.10 -28.80
C ALA A 403 -11.97 -0.27 -27.70
N VAL A 404 -11.61 -0.02 -26.44
CA VAL A 404 -12.45 -0.34 -25.27
C VAL A 404 -13.25 0.89 -24.86
N PRO A 405 -14.56 0.79 -24.59
CA PRO A 405 -15.39 1.91 -24.16
C PRO A 405 -14.99 2.51 -22.80
N ARG A 406 -14.70 1.66 -21.81
CA ARG A 406 -14.46 2.06 -20.42
C ARG A 406 -13.17 1.47 -19.85
N LEU A 407 -12.41 2.28 -19.13
CA LEU A 407 -11.23 1.87 -18.37
C LEU A 407 -11.38 2.34 -16.93
N LEU A 408 -11.28 1.40 -16.00
CA LEU A 408 -11.16 1.70 -14.58
C LEU A 408 -9.73 1.45 -14.11
N TYR A 409 -9.16 2.44 -13.44
CA TYR A 409 -7.81 2.41 -12.92
C TYR A 409 -7.87 2.55 -11.39
N VAL A 410 -7.54 1.47 -10.69
CA VAL A 410 -7.34 1.44 -9.24
C VAL A 410 -5.86 1.71 -8.95
N SER A 411 -5.55 2.63 -8.03
CA SER A 411 -4.18 3.04 -7.77
C SER A 411 -3.96 3.48 -6.34
N CYS A 412 -2.96 2.87 -5.71
CA CYS A 412 -2.43 3.30 -4.41
C CYS A 412 -1.34 4.39 -4.52
N ASP A 413 -1.03 4.87 -5.73
CA ASP A 413 -0.05 5.94 -5.97
C ASP A 413 -0.60 7.01 -6.95
N PRO A 414 -1.05 8.18 -6.44
CA PRO A 414 -1.67 9.19 -7.29
C PRO A 414 -0.70 9.85 -8.28
N ALA A 415 0.62 9.78 -8.05
CA ALA A 415 1.59 10.35 -8.98
C ALA A 415 1.70 9.51 -10.25
N THR A 416 1.71 8.18 -10.12
CA THR A 416 1.73 7.28 -11.28
C THR A 416 0.37 7.25 -11.98
N LEU A 417 -0.74 7.33 -11.24
CA LEU A 417 -2.07 7.56 -11.84
C LEU A 417 -2.09 8.82 -12.71
N ALA A 418 -1.56 9.95 -12.21
CA ALA A 418 -1.55 11.20 -12.99
C ALA A 418 -0.63 11.12 -14.22
N ARG A 419 0.52 10.46 -14.10
CA ARG A 419 1.42 10.17 -15.23
C ARG A 419 0.70 9.35 -16.31
N ASP A 420 0.05 8.26 -15.92
CA ASP A 420 -0.60 7.34 -16.85
C ASP A 420 -1.84 7.98 -17.47
N SER A 421 -2.64 8.71 -16.68
CA SER A 421 -3.79 9.50 -17.15
C SER A 421 -3.40 10.51 -18.22
N LYS A 422 -2.22 11.14 -18.08
CA LYS A 422 -1.66 12.02 -19.11
C LYS A 422 -1.50 11.28 -20.43
N VAL A 423 -0.88 10.09 -20.38
CA VAL A 423 -0.59 9.30 -21.58
C VAL A 423 -1.87 8.77 -22.22
N LEU A 424 -2.81 8.27 -21.42
CA LEU A 424 -4.11 7.77 -21.88
C LEU A 424 -4.94 8.86 -22.55
N SER A 425 -4.93 10.07 -22.00
CA SER A 425 -5.69 11.21 -22.53
C SER A 425 -5.02 11.89 -23.74
N ARG A 426 -3.80 11.48 -24.14
CA ARG A 426 -3.12 12.06 -25.31
C ARG A 426 -3.95 11.84 -26.58
N GLY A 427 -4.12 12.91 -27.34
CA GLY A 427 -4.89 12.89 -28.59
C GLY A 427 -6.41 12.88 -28.38
N GLY A 428 -6.91 13.14 -27.16
CA GLY A 428 -8.33 13.36 -26.88
C GLY A 428 -9.22 12.12 -26.91
N ARG A 429 -8.65 10.93 -27.16
CA ARG A 429 -9.41 9.67 -27.26
C ARG A 429 -10.00 9.19 -25.94
N TRP A 430 -9.39 9.54 -24.82
CA TRP A 430 -9.87 9.19 -23.49
C TRP A 430 -10.13 10.43 -22.67
N CYS A 431 -11.19 10.40 -21.88
CA CYS A 431 -11.59 11.45 -20.95
C CYS A 431 -11.63 10.87 -19.53
N LEU A 432 -10.90 11.48 -18.60
CA LEU A 432 -11.05 11.19 -17.18
C LEU A 432 -12.41 11.73 -16.71
N ARG A 433 -13.32 10.84 -16.29
CA ARG A 433 -14.70 11.18 -15.92
C ARG A 433 -14.91 11.35 -14.43
N SER A 434 -14.27 10.50 -13.63
CA SER A 434 -14.34 10.57 -12.18
C SER A 434 -13.05 10.05 -11.56
N VAL A 435 -12.70 10.59 -10.40
CA VAL A 435 -11.72 10.01 -9.49
C VAL A 435 -12.32 9.99 -8.10
N VAL A 436 -12.45 8.79 -7.53
CA VAL A 436 -12.89 8.59 -6.15
C VAL A 436 -11.67 8.24 -5.32
N THR A 437 -11.39 9.04 -4.30
CA THR A 437 -10.35 8.74 -3.31
C THR A 437 -10.94 7.97 -2.14
N LEU A 438 -10.29 6.87 -1.74
CA LEU A 438 -10.64 6.08 -0.57
C LEU A 438 -9.49 6.08 0.44
N ASP A 439 -9.85 6.13 1.71
CA ASP A 439 -8.90 6.03 2.81
C ASP A 439 -8.66 4.57 3.23
N LEU A 440 -7.93 3.82 2.40
CA LEU A 440 -7.51 2.46 2.76
C LEU A 440 -6.33 2.45 3.73
N PHE A 441 -5.70 3.60 4.00
CA PHE A 441 -4.57 3.72 4.89
C PHE A 441 -4.72 4.90 5.85
N PRO A 442 -5.72 4.86 6.76
CA PRO A 442 -5.86 5.88 7.78
C PRO A 442 -4.55 6.08 8.55
N GLN A 443 -4.31 7.30 9.03
CA GLN A 443 -3.10 7.69 9.75
C GLN A 443 -1.82 7.76 8.91
N THR A 444 -1.92 7.52 7.59
CA THR A 444 -0.82 7.63 6.63
C THR A 444 -1.19 8.58 5.49
N HIS A 445 -0.20 9.14 4.80
CA HIS A 445 -0.41 9.92 3.58
C HIS A 445 -0.89 9.11 2.37
N HIS A 446 -0.85 7.77 2.42
CA HIS A 446 -1.26 6.95 1.29
C HIS A 446 -2.77 7.09 1.04
N VAL A 447 -3.15 7.08 -0.23
CA VAL A 447 -4.53 7.23 -0.71
C VAL A 447 -4.76 6.22 -1.81
N GLU A 448 -5.90 5.54 -1.76
CA GLU A 448 -6.36 4.70 -2.85
C GLU A 448 -7.23 5.54 -3.78
N CYS A 449 -7.04 5.40 -5.10
CA CYS A 449 -7.78 6.14 -6.11
C CYS A 449 -8.48 5.15 -7.04
N VAL A 450 -9.76 5.37 -7.29
CA VAL A 450 -10.52 4.69 -8.35
C VAL A 450 -10.85 5.72 -9.42
N ALA A 451 -10.17 5.65 -10.56
CA ALA A 451 -10.32 6.56 -11.68
C ALA A 451 -11.07 5.90 -12.85
N ARG A 452 -12.13 6.53 -13.31
CA ARG A 452 -12.86 6.12 -14.51
C ARG A 452 -12.43 6.97 -15.69
N LEU A 453 -11.97 6.30 -16.74
CA LEU A 453 -11.75 6.90 -18.04
C LEU A 453 -12.76 6.32 -19.03
N GLU A 454 -13.30 7.20 -19.86
CA GLU A 454 -14.17 6.81 -20.97
C GLU A 454 -13.52 7.19 -22.27
N ARG A 455 -13.67 6.30 -23.25
CA ARG A 455 -13.31 6.63 -24.61
C ARG A 455 -14.32 7.64 -25.16
N ARG A 456 -13.82 8.65 -25.85
CA ARG A 456 -14.66 9.53 -26.66
C ARG A 456 -14.91 8.84 -27.99
N ASP A 457 -16.17 8.69 -28.35
CA ASP A 457 -16.53 8.42 -29.74
C ASP A 457 -16.16 9.68 -30.53
N ASN A 458 -15.32 9.49 -31.55
CA ASN A 458 -14.98 10.54 -32.49
C ASN A 458 -16.04 10.61 -33.58
#